data_AF-A0A534RL47-F1
#
_entry.id   AF-A0A534RL47-F1
#
_cell.length_a   1.000
_cell.length_b   1.000
_cell.length_c   1.000
_cell.angle_alpha   90.00
_cell.angle_beta   90.00
_cell.angle_gamma   90.00
#
_symmetry.space_group_name_H-M   'P 1'
#
loop_
_entity.id
_entity.type
_entity.pdbx_description
1 polymer ?
#
loop_
_entity_poly.entity_id
_entity_poly.type
_entity_poly.pdbx_seq_one_letter_code
_entity_poly.pdbx_strand_id
1 'polypeptide(L)'
;MTLVERLRSPVAEECVAAIAELREQKRVGTEELAALADCLGHARKAVQRPAAEAFAVLGERGVAVRDVLVAALASPTPGRRWSAAFALARLHEPPQALLPVLVETLGV
;
A
#
# COMPACT_ATOMS: atom_id res chain seq x y z
N MET A 1 -14.40 4.37 17.12
CA MET A 1 -13.61 4.62 15.91
C MET A 1 -13.11 3.30 15.37
N THR A 2 -13.43 2.97 14.12
CA THR A 2 -13.03 1.73 13.45
C THR A 2 -11.59 1.82 12.92
N LEU A 3 -11.02 0.69 12.50
CA LEU A 3 -9.68 0.67 11.91
C LEU A 3 -9.62 1.47 10.59
N VAL A 4 -10.64 1.32 9.75
CA VAL A 4 -10.79 2.06 8.49
C VAL A 4 -10.84 3.58 8.73
N GLU A 5 -11.58 4.02 9.75
CA GLU A 5 -11.64 5.45 10.13
C GLU A 5 -10.26 5.96 10.54
N ARG A 6 -9.49 5.18 11.31
CA ARG A 6 -8.13 5.56 11.72
C ARG A 6 -7.14 5.60 10.56
N LEU A 7 -7.23 4.67 9.61
CA LEU A 7 -6.40 4.69 8.40
C LEU A 7 -6.63 5.96 7.57
N ARG A 8 -7.85 6.50 7.60
CA ARG A 8 -8.23 7.75 6.92
C ARG A 8 -8.13 9.00 7.81
N SER A 9 -7.61 8.86 9.03
CA SER A 9 -7.45 9.98 9.94
C SER A 9 -6.48 11.02 9.37
N PRO A 10 -6.77 12.33 9.51
CA PRO A 10 -5.81 13.38 9.17
C PRO A 10 -4.61 13.42 10.12
N VAL A 11 -4.73 12.79 11.29
CA VAL A 11 -3.68 12.67 12.31
C VAL A 11 -2.75 11.53 11.90
N ALA A 12 -1.49 11.86 11.62
CA ALA A 12 -0.55 10.92 11.03
C ALA A 12 -0.24 9.75 11.98
N GLU A 13 -0.17 10.04 13.27
CA GLU A 13 0.10 9.09 14.34
C GLU A 13 -1.00 8.03 14.44
N GLU A 14 -2.27 8.45 14.33
CA GLU A 14 -3.41 7.54 14.33
C GLU A 14 -3.41 6.63 13.09
N CYS A 15 -3.09 7.20 11.93
CA CYS A 15 -2.96 6.46 10.69
C CYS A 15 -1.82 5.44 10.77
N VAL A 16 -0.64 5.83 11.24
CA VAL A 16 0.52 4.93 11.43
C VAL A 16 0.20 3.81 12.41
N ALA A 17 -0.45 4.12 13.53
CA ALA A 17 -0.87 3.12 14.50
C ALA A 17 -1.87 2.12 13.89
N ALA A 18 -2.80 2.60 13.05
CA ALA A 18 -3.74 1.74 12.34
C ALA A 18 -3.07 0.87 11.27
N ILE A 19 -2.09 1.39 10.55
CA ILE A 19 -1.28 0.60 9.60
C ILE A 19 -0.55 -0.53 10.34
N ALA A 20 0.08 -0.21 11.48
CA ALA A 20 0.80 -1.20 12.28
C ALA A 20 -0.14 -2.29 12.83
N GLU A 21 -1.33 -1.91 13.28
CA GLU A 21 -2.35 -2.86 13.73
C GLU A 21 -2.84 -3.76 12.59
N LEU A 22 -3.20 -3.17 11.43
CA LEU A 22 -3.64 -3.89 10.24
C LEU A 22 -2.59 -4.91 9.78
N ARG A 23 -1.31 -4.53 9.81
CA ARG A 23 -0.17 -5.39 9.43
C ARG A 23 -0.14 -6.70 10.21
N GLU A 24 -0.57 -6.69 11.47
CA GLU A 24 -0.55 -7.86 12.37
C GLU A 24 -1.89 -8.63 12.38
N GLN A 25 -2.95 -8.09 11.78
CA GLN A 25 -4.26 -8.74 11.79
C GLN A 25 -4.24 -10.08 11.05
N LYS A 26 -4.97 -11.08 11.60
CA LYS A 26 -5.10 -12.42 11.01
C LYS A 26 -6.02 -12.47 9.79
N ARG A 27 -7.03 -11.60 9.78
CA ARG A 27 -7.99 -11.46 8.68
C ARG A 27 -8.06 -9.99 8.34
N VAL A 28 -7.97 -9.70 7.06
CA VAL A 28 -8.03 -8.35 6.54
C VAL A 28 -9.15 -8.30 5.51
N GLY A 29 -10.08 -7.38 5.70
CA GLY A 29 -11.20 -7.12 4.80
C GLY A 29 -10.82 -6.27 3.60
N THR A 30 -11.67 -6.29 2.59
CA THR A 30 -11.50 -5.48 1.36
C THR A 30 -11.50 -3.98 1.64
N GLU A 31 -12.35 -3.50 2.55
CA GLU A 31 -12.39 -2.08 2.94
C GLU A 31 -11.12 -1.64 3.66
N GLU A 32 -10.51 -2.50 4.48
CA GLU A 32 -9.26 -2.23 5.17
C GLU A 32 -8.10 -2.18 4.17
N LEU A 33 -8.06 -3.07 3.17
CA LEU A 33 -7.09 -3.00 2.07
C LEU A 33 -7.28 -1.74 1.23
N ALA A 34 -8.52 -1.34 0.94
CA ALA A 34 -8.80 -0.12 0.19
C ALA A 34 -8.32 1.12 0.97
N ALA A 35 -8.61 1.19 2.27
CA ALA A 35 -8.14 2.28 3.12
C ALA A 35 -6.60 2.32 3.22
N LEU A 36 -5.94 1.15 3.37
CA LEU A 36 -4.48 1.07 3.33
C LEU A 36 -3.91 1.52 1.96
N ALA A 37 -4.61 1.21 0.86
CA ALA A 37 -4.20 1.62 -0.49
C ALA A 37 -4.24 3.13 -0.69
N ASP A 38 -5.10 3.85 0.02
CA ASP A 38 -5.13 5.32 0.01
C ASP A 38 -3.86 5.88 0.68
N CYS A 39 -3.34 5.21 1.71
CA CYS A 39 -2.10 5.59 2.39
C CYS A 39 -0.84 5.48 1.50
N LEU A 40 -0.86 4.66 0.43
CA LEU A 40 0.26 4.54 -0.52
C LEU A 40 0.59 5.86 -1.23
N GLY A 41 -0.39 6.75 -1.36
CA GLY A 41 -0.22 8.09 -1.95
C GLY A 41 -0.02 9.21 -0.93
N HIS A 42 0.11 8.88 0.36
CA HIS A 42 0.07 9.89 1.42
C HIS A 42 1.27 10.85 1.34
N ALA A 43 1.00 12.15 1.56
CA ALA A 43 2.03 13.21 1.45
C ALA A 43 3.16 13.05 2.47
N ARG A 44 2.83 12.63 3.69
CA ARG A 44 3.83 12.32 4.73
C ARG A 44 4.44 10.94 4.49
N LYS A 45 5.76 10.89 4.30
CA LYS A 45 6.52 9.63 4.14
C LYS A 45 6.42 8.69 5.34
N ALA A 46 6.19 9.24 6.53
CA ALA A 46 5.95 8.49 7.76
C ALA A 46 4.68 7.62 7.71
N VAL A 47 3.70 7.96 6.85
CA VAL A 47 2.50 7.14 6.60
C VAL A 47 2.70 6.29 5.34
N GLN A 48 3.23 6.91 4.28
CA GLN A 48 3.37 6.28 2.98
C GLN A 48 4.23 5.02 2.99
N ARG A 49 5.38 5.06 3.68
CA ARG A 49 6.33 3.94 3.73
C ARG A 49 5.77 2.76 4.52
N PRO A 50 5.26 2.94 5.76
CA PRO A 50 4.61 1.85 6.47
C PRO A 50 3.45 1.23 5.71
N ALA A 51 2.68 2.00 4.93
CA ALA A 51 1.60 1.44 4.13
C ALA A 51 2.11 0.45 3.08
N ALA A 52 3.15 0.82 2.34
CA ALA A 52 3.77 -0.06 1.35
C ALA A 52 4.40 -1.31 1.99
N GLU A 53 5.06 -1.14 3.14
CA GLU A 53 5.62 -2.26 3.91
C GLU A 53 4.52 -3.19 4.45
N ALA A 54 3.41 -2.64 4.92
CA ALA A 54 2.27 -3.42 5.40
C ALA A 54 1.68 -4.27 4.27
N PHE A 55 1.52 -3.72 3.06
CA PHE A 55 1.09 -4.52 1.90
C PHE A 55 2.04 -5.67 1.58
N ALA A 56 3.36 -5.43 1.61
CA ALA A 56 4.34 -6.50 1.39
C ALA A 56 4.21 -7.60 2.44
N VAL A 57 4.15 -7.26 3.73
CA VAL A 57 3.98 -8.22 4.83
C VAL A 57 2.66 -8.98 4.72
N LEU A 58 1.56 -8.30 4.41
CA LEU A 58 0.26 -8.95 4.23
C LEU A 58 0.28 -9.93 3.05
N GLY A 59 0.91 -9.57 1.94
CA GLY A 59 1.08 -10.45 0.79
C GLY A 59 1.99 -11.65 1.07
N GLU A 60 3.12 -11.45 1.77
CA GLU A 60 4.00 -12.53 2.25
C GLU A 60 3.25 -13.52 3.17
N ARG A 61 2.26 -13.03 3.93
CA ARG A 61 1.38 -13.84 4.78
C ARG A 61 0.19 -14.49 4.04
N GLY A 62 0.10 -14.32 2.72
CA GLY A 62 -0.94 -14.93 1.89
C GLY A 62 -2.26 -14.15 1.81
N VAL A 63 -2.30 -12.90 2.26
CA VAL A 63 -3.46 -12.03 2.04
C VAL A 63 -3.53 -11.62 0.57
N ALA A 64 -4.72 -11.67 -0.02
CA ALA A 64 -4.96 -11.32 -1.41
C ALA A 64 -4.85 -9.79 -1.64
N VAL A 65 -3.62 -9.28 -1.73
CA VAL A 65 -3.32 -7.85 -1.92
C VAL A 65 -3.04 -7.47 -3.37
N ARG A 66 -2.82 -8.46 -4.24
CA ARG A 66 -2.30 -8.27 -5.60
C ARG A 66 -3.17 -7.34 -6.43
N ASP A 67 -4.48 -7.59 -6.48
CA ASP A 67 -5.40 -6.81 -7.32
C ASP A 67 -5.49 -5.34 -6.86
N VAL A 68 -5.48 -5.12 -5.54
CA VAL A 68 -5.49 -3.77 -4.95
C VAL A 68 -4.23 -3.00 -5.34
N LEU A 69 -3.07 -3.65 -5.25
CA LEU A 69 -1.80 -3.04 -5.61
C LEU A 69 -1.67 -2.80 -7.13
N VAL A 70 -2.14 -3.73 -7.96
CA VAL A 70 -2.16 -3.57 -9.42
C VAL A 70 -3.04 -2.38 -9.82
N ALA A 71 -4.22 -2.22 -9.20
CA ALA A 71 -5.05 -1.06 -9.43
C ALA A 71 -4.34 0.26 -9.03
N ALA A 72 -3.56 0.25 -7.95
CA ALA A 72 -2.81 1.42 -7.50
C ALA A 72 -1.67 1.83 -8.45
N LEU A 73 -1.20 0.96 -9.33
CA LEU A 73 -0.23 1.30 -10.39
C LEU A 73 -0.80 2.27 -11.44
N ALA A 74 -2.13 2.33 -11.59
CA ALA A 74 -2.81 3.26 -12.49
C ALA A 74 -3.10 4.64 -11.86
N SER A 75 -2.65 4.87 -10.61
CA SER A 75 -2.90 6.12 -9.89
C SER A 75 -2.29 7.34 -10.62
N PRO A 76 -2.97 8.51 -10.64
CA PRO A 76 -2.39 9.74 -11.15
C PRO A 76 -1.20 10.24 -10.30
N THR A 77 -1.19 9.92 -9.00
CA THR A 77 -0.13 10.31 -8.07
C THR A 77 1.12 9.43 -8.23
N PRO A 78 2.29 9.98 -8.62
CA PRO A 78 3.51 9.19 -8.80
C PRO A 78 3.95 8.46 -7.53
N GLY A 79 3.80 9.11 -6.37
CA GLY A 79 4.11 8.49 -5.08
C GLY A 79 3.30 7.22 -4.82
N ARG A 80 2.02 7.20 -5.18
CA ARG A 80 1.14 6.02 -5.02
C ARG A 80 1.55 4.89 -5.95
N ARG A 81 1.85 5.21 -7.22
CA ARG A 81 2.36 4.22 -8.19
C ARG A 81 3.64 3.58 -7.69
N TRP A 82 4.60 4.40 -7.24
CA TRP A 82 5.89 3.92 -6.76
C TRP A 82 5.76 3.02 -5.52
N SER A 83 4.96 3.43 -4.53
CA SER A 83 4.74 2.63 -3.33
C SER A 83 4.02 1.31 -3.64
N ALA A 84 3.08 1.29 -4.59
CA ALA A 84 2.44 0.07 -5.06
C ALA A 84 3.43 -0.85 -5.78
N ALA A 85 4.26 -0.30 -6.67
CA ALA A 85 5.31 -1.05 -7.37
C ALA A 85 6.33 -1.62 -6.38
N PHE A 86 6.76 -0.85 -5.38
CA PHE A 86 7.65 -1.33 -4.33
C PHE A 86 7.04 -2.53 -3.57
N ALA A 87 5.78 -2.42 -3.14
CA ALA A 87 5.11 -3.51 -2.44
C ALA A 87 4.97 -4.77 -3.31
N LEU A 88 4.58 -4.62 -4.57
CA LEU A 88 4.46 -5.74 -5.51
C LEU A 88 5.81 -6.39 -5.84
N ALA A 89 6.89 -5.61 -5.95
CA ALA A 89 8.24 -6.12 -6.21
C ALA A 89 8.76 -7.01 -5.07
N ARG A 90 8.21 -6.85 -3.87
CA ARG A 90 8.51 -7.70 -2.71
C ARG A 90 7.67 -8.98 -2.67
N LEU A 91 6.60 -9.08 -3.44
CA LEU A 91 5.81 -10.31 -3.53
C LEU A 91 6.51 -11.33 -4.42
N HIS A 92 6.19 -12.61 -4.24
CA HIS A 92 6.61 -13.64 -5.17
C HIS A 92 5.96 -13.38 -6.55
N GLU A 93 6.77 -13.46 -7.62
CA GLU A 93 6.35 -13.23 -9.01
C GLU A 93 5.69 -11.85 -9.25
N PRO A 94 6.48 -10.76 -9.30
CA PRO A 94 5.95 -9.43 -9.57
C PRO A 94 5.31 -9.36 -10.96
N PRO A 95 4.11 -8.76 -11.09
CA PRO A 95 3.42 -8.69 -12.37
C PRO A 95 4.14 -7.76 -13.35
N GLN A 96 4.04 -8.06 -14.65
CA GLN A 96 4.58 -7.20 -15.73
C GLN A 96 4.01 -5.78 -15.71
N ALA A 97 2.84 -5.58 -15.10
CA ALA A 97 2.25 -4.26 -14.87
C ALA A 97 3.16 -3.29 -14.10
N LEU A 98 4.19 -3.76 -13.38
CA LEU A 98 5.19 -2.89 -12.74
C LEU A 98 6.12 -2.20 -13.75
N LEU A 99 6.39 -2.83 -14.90
CA LEU A 99 7.45 -2.39 -15.80
C LEU A 99 7.30 -0.91 -16.22
N PRO A 100 6.11 -0.41 -16.60
CA PRO A 100 5.94 1.00 -16.94
C PRO A 100 6.32 1.94 -15.79
N VAL A 101 5.97 1.58 -14.54
CA VAL A 101 6.29 2.38 -13.36
C VAL A 101 7.78 2.36 -13.05
N LEU A 102 8.44 1.20 -13.20
CA LEU A 102 9.89 1.10 -13.00
C LEU A 102 10.65 1.89 -14.07
N VAL A 103 10.23 1.80 -15.33
CA VAL A 103 10.82 2.57 -16.44
C VAL A 103 10.65 4.07 -16.20
N GLU A 104 9.48 4.54 -15.76
CA GLU A 104 9.24 5.94 -15.40
C GLU A 104 10.30 6.46 -14.40
N THR A 105 10.67 5.64 -13.40
CA THR A 105 11.67 6.06 -12.39
C THR A 105 13.10 6.13 -12.89
N LEU A 106 13.41 5.53 -14.03
CA LEU A 106 14.75 5.59 -14.63
C LEU A 106 14.95 6.88 -15.46
N GLY A 107 13.88 7.65 -15.70
CA GLY A 107 13.94 8.90 -16.45
C GLY A 107 14.25 8.72 -17.94
N VAL A 108 13.93 7.55 -18.49
CA VAL A 108 14.11 7.19 -19.91
C VAL A 108 12.84 7.38 -20.72
#